data_AF-A0A498QJT4-F1
#
_entry.id   AF-A0A498QJT4-F1
#
_cell.length_a   1.000
_cell.length_b   1.000
_cell.length_c   1.000
_cell.angle_alpha   90.00
_cell.angle_beta   90.00
_cell.angle_gamma   90.00
#
_symmetry.space_group_name_H-M   'P 1'
#
loop_
_entity.id
_entity.type
_entity.pdbx_description
1 polymer ?
#
loop_
_entity_poly.entity_id
_entity_poly.type
_entity_poly.pdbx_seq_one_letter_code
_entity_poly.pdbx_strand_id
1 'polypeptide(L)'
;MSAGQAELDLGMGGQRGSAPLPITSSRAAHLWDALCQAYRLLGFDEVADDVFRGLVCARIIEPTSKIDSGRVLDETGVAAPSYPTLNRRLPLYAKDAFRQRPSAACAAHADLGPATLVLYDVTTLYFETDAGDGFPGARIFQGTASGASNYRRVAHRRDGTPVDGAGI
;
A
#
# COMPACT_ATOMS: atom_id res chain seq x y z
N MET A 1 26.16 1.04 3.52
CA MET A 1 27.11 0.06 2.93
C MET A 1 26.30 -1.18 2.59
N SER A 2 26.05 -1.45 1.30
CA SER A 2 25.38 -2.69 0.89
C SER A 2 26.41 -3.81 0.96
N ALA A 3 26.39 -4.57 2.06
CA ALA A 3 27.27 -5.70 2.28
C ALA A 3 26.76 -6.89 1.45
N GLY A 4 27.39 -7.17 0.32
CA GLY A 4 27.07 -8.37 -0.46
C GLY A 4 27.46 -8.38 -1.94
N GLN A 5 27.88 -7.26 -2.53
CA GLN A 5 28.23 -7.23 -3.94
C GLN A 5 29.74 -7.44 -4.13
N ALA A 6 30.12 -8.59 -4.71
CA ALA A 6 31.49 -8.88 -5.10
C ALA A 6 31.94 -7.96 -6.25
N GLU A 7 33.22 -7.60 -6.24
CA GLU A 7 33.87 -6.80 -7.28
C GLU A 7 33.86 -7.56 -8.61
N LEU A 8 33.29 -6.96 -9.66
CA LEU A 8 33.30 -7.49 -11.01
C LEU A 8 34.59 -7.07 -11.71
N ASP A 9 35.58 -7.96 -11.73
CA ASP A 9 36.80 -7.79 -12.51
C ASP A 9 36.50 -7.98 -14.00
N LEU A 10 36.46 -6.87 -14.74
CA LEU A 10 36.19 -6.85 -16.19
C LEU A 10 37.47 -6.98 -17.03
N GLY A 11 38.63 -7.25 -16.43
CA GLY A 11 39.90 -7.40 -17.14
C GLY A 11 40.38 -6.12 -17.83
N MET A 12 39.83 -4.96 -17.46
CA MET A 12 40.28 -3.66 -17.95
C MET A 12 41.53 -3.26 -17.17
N GLY A 13 42.71 -3.41 -17.79
CA GLY A 13 44.01 -3.12 -17.18
C GLY A 13 44.01 -1.83 -16.37
N GLY A 14 44.33 -1.95 -15.08
CA GLY A 14 44.14 -0.91 -14.07
C GLY A 14 44.78 0.43 -14.43
N GLN A 15 43.95 1.41 -14.73
CA GLN A 15 44.36 2.80 -14.89
C GLN A 15 44.46 3.42 -13.48
N ARG A 16 45.61 4.04 -13.16
CA ARG A 16 45.83 4.72 -11.87
C ARG A 16 44.74 5.77 -11.66
N GLY A 17 43.94 5.60 -10.60
CA GLY A 17 42.68 6.32 -10.36
C GLY A 17 41.48 5.39 -10.12
N SER A 18 41.64 4.08 -10.36
CA SER A 18 40.65 3.01 -10.15
C SER A 18 40.42 2.68 -8.66
N ALA A 19 39.96 3.64 -7.86
CA ALA A 19 39.27 3.29 -6.61
C ALA A 19 37.84 2.84 -6.97
N PRO A 20 37.32 1.74 -6.39
CA PRO A 20 35.94 1.32 -6.59
C PRO A 20 35.01 2.50 -6.32
N LEU A 21 34.21 2.87 -7.33
CA LEU A 21 33.24 3.95 -7.16
C LEU A 21 32.19 3.49 -6.14
N PRO A 22 31.87 4.30 -5.12
CA PRO A 22 30.88 3.91 -4.12
C PRO A 22 29.50 3.84 -4.79
N ILE A 23 28.80 2.72 -4.62
CA ILE A 23 27.39 2.62 -4.96
C ILE A 23 26.63 3.52 -3.98
N THR A 24 26.03 4.59 -4.51
CA THR A 24 25.24 5.54 -3.72
C THR A 24 23.79 5.11 -3.55
N SER A 25 23.27 4.30 -4.48
CA SER A 25 21.92 3.73 -4.43
C SER A 25 21.76 2.50 -5.35
N SER A 26 20.71 1.71 -5.11
CA SER A 26 20.30 0.58 -5.95
C SER A 26 18.80 0.66 -6.23
N ARG A 27 18.36 0.17 -7.40
CA ARG A 27 16.95 0.18 -7.81
C ARG A 27 16.58 -1.12 -8.53
N ALA A 28 15.40 -1.67 -8.22
CA ALA A 28 14.80 -2.78 -8.93
C ALA A 28 14.13 -2.31 -10.25
N ALA A 29 14.91 -1.70 -11.15
CA ALA A 29 14.39 -0.96 -12.29
C ALA A 29 13.50 -1.82 -13.22
N HIS A 30 13.96 -3.01 -13.61
CA HIS A 30 13.21 -3.88 -14.53
C HIS A 30 11.85 -4.31 -13.96
N LEU A 31 11.80 -4.70 -12.69
CA LEU A 31 10.56 -5.06 -12.01
C LEU A 31 9.59 -3.88 -11.98
N TRP A 32 10.07 -2.72 -11.54
CA TRP A 32 9.26 -1.53 -11.45
C TRP A 32 8.74 -1.05 -12.81
N ASP A 33 9.60 -1.04 -13.83
CA ASP A 33 9.26 -0.56 -15.16
C ASP A 33 8.26 -1.50 -15.85
N ALA A 34 8.38 -2.82 -15.63
CA ALA A 34 7.40 -3.80 -16.11
C ALA A 34 6.02 -3.61 -15.46
N LEU A 35 5.97 -3.40 -14.14
CA LEU A 35 4.71 -3.10 -13.44
C LEU A 35 4.10 -1.77 -13.91
N CYS A 36 4.92 -0.74 -14.08
CA CYS A 36 4.47 0.54 -14.62
C CYS A 36 3.96 0.41 -16.05
N GLN A 37 4.59 -0.44 -16.87
CA GLN A 37 4.13 -0.70 -18.23
C GLN A 37 2.76 -1.39 -18.22
N ALA A 38 2.58 -2.43 -17.42
CA ALA A 38 1.28 -3.09 -17.26
C ALA A 38 0.21 -2.10 -16.77
N TYR A 39 0.55 -1.23 -15.82
CA TYR A 39 -0.32 -0.17 -15.31
C TYR A 39 -0.77 0.81 -16.42
N ARG A 40 0.15 1.23 -17.30
CA ARG A 40 -0.17 2.08 -18.47
C ARG A 40 -0.98 1.34 -19.54
N LEU A 41 -0.69 0.06 -19.78
CA LEU A 41 -1.47 -0.74 -20.75
C LEU A 41 -2.94 -0.88 -20.33
N LEU A 42 -3.20 -0.92 -19.02
CA LEU A 42 -4.55 -0.88 -18.46
C LEU A 42 -5.19 0.53 -18.49
N GLY A 43 -4.45 1.55 -18.92
CA GLY A 43 -4.89 2.96 -18.94
C GLY A 43 -5.01 3.59 -17.55
N PHE A 44 -4.34 3.03 -16.54
CA PHE A 44 -4.50 3.48 -15.15
C PHE A 44 -3.79 4.81 -14.85
N ASP A 45 -2.83 5.22 -15.67
CA ASP A 45 -2.12 6.50 -15.59
C ASP A 45 -3.02 7.71 -15.85
N GLU A 46 -4.09 7.54 -16.63
CA GLU A 46 -5.08 8.60 -16.90
C GLU A 46 -6.16 8.70 -15.81
N VAL A 47 -6.40 7.60 -15.06
CA VAL A 47 -7.52 7.51 -14.12
C VAL A 47 -7.13 7.60 -12.65
N ALA A 48 -5.86 7.40 -12.32
CA ALA A 48 -5.37 7.37 -10.95
C ALA A 48 -4.00 8.05 -10.80
N ASP A 49 -3.69 8.49 -9.59
CA ASP A 49 -2.45 9.23 -9.32
C ASP A 49 -1.26 8.30 -9.03
N ASP A 50 -0.05 8.87 -9.02
CA ASP A 50 1.19 8.13 -8.78
C ASP A 50 1.24 7.44 -7.41
N VAL A 51 0.51 7.97 -6.41
CA VAL A 51 0.40 7.37 -5.07
C VAL A 51 -0.39 6.07 -5.16
N PHE A 52 -1.48 6.05 -5.92
CA PHE A 52 -2.24 4.82 -6.18
C PHE A 52 -1.41 3.80 -6.95
N ARG A 53 -0.67 4.23 -8.00
CA ARG A 53 0.27 3.35 -8.72
C ARG A 53 1.28 2.72 -7.77
N GLY A 54 1.87 3.53 -6.89
CA GLY A 54 2.81 3.08 -5.87
C GLY A 54 2.24 2.00 -4.97
N LEU A 55 1.03 2.20 -4.44
CA LEU A 55 0.36 1.22 -3.60
C LEU A 55 0.03 -0.08 -4.35
N VAL A 56 -0.47 0.00 -5.57
CA VAL A 56 -0.81 -1.18 -6.38
C VAL A 56 0.46 -1.99 -6.67
N CYS A 57 1.52 -1.32 -7.17
CA CYS A 57 2.77 -1.99 -7.51
C CYS A 57 3.41 -2.62 -6.27
N ALA A 58 3.48 -1.89 -5.15
CA ALA A 58 4.00 -2.42 -3.89
C ALA A 58 3.24 -3.68 -3.45
N ARG A 59 1.91 -3.69 -3.54
CA ARG A 59 1.10 -4.83 -3.12
C ARG A 59 1.13 -6.03 -4.07
N ILE A 60 1.54 -5.82 -5.33
CA ILE A 60 1.84 -6.91 -6.28
C ILE A 60 3.22 -7.51 -5.96
N ILE A 61 4.21 -6.67 -5.64
CA ILE A 61 5.56 -7.11 -5.27
C ILE A 61 5.52 -7.92 -3.98
N GLU A 62 4.83 -7.40 -2.96
CA GLU A 62 4.65 -8.08 -1.69
C GLU A 62 3.24 -7.79 -1.13
N PRO A 63 2.41 -8.81 -0.84
CA PRO A 63 1.04 -8.63 -0.39
C PRO A 63 0.97 -8.17 1.08
N THR A 64 1.39 -6.94 1.34
CA THR A 64 1.46 -6.33 2.67
C THR A 64 0.34 -5.31 2.92
N SER A 65 0.34 -4.72 4.12
CA SER A 65 -0.56 -3.65 4.53
C SER A 65 -0.32 -2.35 3.74
N LYS A 66 -1.32 -1.45 3.70
CA LYS A 66 -1.16 -0.14 3.05
C LYS A 66 -0.05 0.70 3.68
N ILE A 67 0.18 0.53 4.98
CA ILE A 67 1.20 1.26 5.74
C ILE A 67 2.58 0.72 5.41
N ASP A 68 2.72 -0.61 5.38
CA ASP A 68 3.99 -1.30 5.10
C ASP A 68 4.39 -1.25 3.62
N SER A 69 3.47 -0.84 2.74
CA SER A 69 3.78 -0.60 1.32
C SER A 69 4.92 0.42 1.12
N GLY A 70 5.15 1.33 2.08
CA GLY A 70 6.29 2.24 2.05
C GLY A 70 7.63 1.53 2.10
N ARG A 71 7.78 0.54 2.98
CA ARG A 71 8.99 -0.30 3.07
C ARG A 71 9.28 -0.98 1.73
N VAL A 72 8.25 -1.58 1.12
CA VAL A 72 8.38 -2.27 -0.17
C VAL A 72 8.87 -1.32 -1.27
N LEU A 73 8.32 -0.09 -1.33
CA LEU A 73 8.78 0.90 -2.30
C LEU A 73 10.25 1.29 -2.07
N ASP A 74 10.63 1.54 -0.83
CA ASP A 74 12.02 1.88 -0.47
C ASP A 74 13.00 0.76 -0.85
N GLU A 75 12.62 -0.51 -0.63
CA GLU A 75 13.40 -1.69 -1.02
C GLU A 75 13.57 -1.81 -2.55
N THR A 76 12.60 -1.34 -3.34
CA THR A 76 12.74 -1.25 -4.81
C THR A 76 13.58 -0.06 -5.29
N GLY A 77 13.98 0.85 -4.39
CA GLY A 77 14.65 2.11 -4.74
C GLY A 77 13.69 3.15 -5.33
N VAL A 78 12.39 3.06 -5.00
CA VAL A 78 11.35 4.02 -5.41
C VAL A 78 10.90 4.81 -4.20
N ALA A 79 10.83 6.13 -4.31
CA ALA A 79 10.43 6.98 -3.20
C ALA A 79 9.00 6.68 -2.72
N ALA A 80 8.87 6.27 -1.46
CA ALA A 80 7.57 6.04 -0.84
C ALA A 80 6.81 7.36 -0.54
N PRO A 81 5.48 7.40 -0.73
CA PRO A 81 4.67 8.51 -0.26
C PRO A 81 4.69 8.56 1.26
N SER A 82 4.72 9.77 1.83
CA SER A 82 4.67 9.93 3.28
C SER A 82 3.33 9.44 3.87
N TYR A 83 3.36 8.95 5.10
CA TYR A 83 2.15 8.49 5.80
C TYR A 83 0.99 9.52 5.82
N PRO A 84 1.23 10.83 6.06
CA PRO A 84 0.18 11.85 5.93
C PRO A 84 -0.41 11.95 4.50
N THR A 85 0.42 11.80 3.48
CA THR A 85 -0.03 11.80 2.08
C THR A 85 -0.94 10.61 1.81
N LEU A 86 -0.54 9.42 2.29
CA LEU A 86 -1.34 8.21 2.17
C LEU A 86 -2.71 8.37 2.83
N ASN A 87 -2.76 8.83 4.09
CA ASN A 87 -4.01 9.03 4.81
C ASN A 87 -4.96 10.03 4.14
N ARG A 88 -4.43 11.06 3.46
CA ARG A 88 -5.26 12.01 2.71
C ARG A 88 -5.82 11.40 1.42
N ARG A 89 -5.08 10.48 0.79
CA ARG A 89 -5.43 9.90 -0.51
C ARG A 89 -6.38 8.71 -0.38
N LEU A 90 -6.19 7.84 0.62
CA LEU A 90 -6.99 6.63 0.79
C LEU A 90 -8.52 6.85 0.78
N PRO A 91 -9.07 7.87 1.46
CA PRO A 91 -10.50 8.15 1.42
C PRO A 91 -11.02 8.53 0.02
N LEU A 92 -10.17 9.08 -0.85
CA LEU A 92 -10.55 9.42 -2.22
C LEU A 92 -10.73 8.14 -3.06
N TYR A 93 -9.86 7.16 -2.87
CA TYR A 93 -9.91 5.89 -3.60
C TYR A 93 -11.12 5.02 -3.22
N ALA A 94 -11.63 5.20 -2.00
CA ALA A 94 -12.81 4.49 -1.51
C ALA A 94 -14.13 4.95 -2.17
N LYS A 95 -14.14 6.13 -2.81
CA LYS A 95 -15.34 6.69 -3.43
C LYS A 95 -15.73 5.91 -4.70
N ASP A 96 -17.02 5.72 -4.91
CA ASP A 96 -17.54 5.03 -6.11
C ASP A 96 -17.08 5.69 -7.41
N ALA A 97 -17.09 7.02 -7.47
CA ALA A 97 -16.62 7.77 -8.64
C ALA A 97 -15.14 7.49 -8.95
N PHE A 98 -14.30 7.24 -7.94
CA PHE A 98 -12.93 6.79 -8.19
C PHE A 98 -12.94 5.35 -8.70
N ARG A 99 -13.58 4.42 -7.99
CA ARG A 99 -13.62 2.98 -8.33
C ARG A 99 -14.17 2.70 -9.74
N GLN A 100 -15.15 3.48 -10.18
CA GLN A 100 -15.73 3.36 -11.52
C GLN A 100 -14.70 3.64 -12.63
N ARG A 101 -13.72 4.52 -12.40
CA ARG A 101 -12.75 4.89 -13.45
C ARG A 101 -11.77 3.75 -13.78
N PRO A 102 -11.05 3.11 -12.83
CA PRO A 102 -10.27 1.91 -13.11
C PRO A 102 -11.14 0.76 -13.62
N SER A 103 -12.37 0.61 -13.12
CA SER A 103 -13.29 -0.43 -13.62
C SER A 103 -13.62 -0.24 -15.10
N ALA A 104 -13.89 1.01 -15.53
CA ALA A 104 -14.15 1.34 -16.92
C ALA A 104 -12.90 1.13 -17.79
N ALA A 105 -11.72 1.51 -17.28
CA ALA A 105 -10.45 1.27 -17.97
C ALA A 105 -10.18 -0.23 -18.18
N CYS A 106 -10.42 -1.06 -17.16
CA CYS A 106 -10.35 -2.52 -17.29
C CYS A 106 -11.36 -3.07 -18.31
N ALA A 107 -12.61 -2.60 -18.30
CA ALA A 107 -13.63 -3.04 -19.24
C ALA A 107 -13.27 -2.67 -20.69
N ALA A 108 -12.70 -1.48 -20.90
CA ALA A 108 -12.20 -1.06 -22.21
C ALA A 108 -11.00 -1.91 -22.66
N HIS A 109 -10.05 -2.16 -21.76
CA HIS A 109 -8.89 -3.01 -22.06
C HIS A 109 -9.26 -4.45 -22.39
N ALA A 110 -10.29 -4.99 -21.72
CA ALA A 110 -10.79 -6.35 -21.96
C ALA A 110 -11.55 -6.50 -23.30
N ASP A 111 -11.83 -5.39 -24.01
CA ASP A 111 -12.55 -5.36 -25.28
C ASP A 111 -13.82 -6.23 -25.25
N LEU A 112 -14.68 -5.98 -24.26
CA LEU A 112 -15.87 -6.79 -24.01
C LEU A 112 -16.76 -6.80 -25.27
N GLY A 113 -17.01 -8.00 -25.81
CA GLY A 113 -17.82 -8.23 -26.99
C GLY A 113 -19.01 -9.15 -26.73
N PRO A 114 -19.82 -9.44 -27.77
CA PRO A 114 -21.04 -10.24 -27.64
C PRO A 114 -20.84 -11.67 -27.09
N ALA A 115 -19.61 -12.21 -27.19
CA ALA A 115 -19.26 -13.55 -26.71
C ALA A 115 -18.39 -13.54 -25.45
N THR A 116 -18.26 -12.41 -24.76
CA THR A 116 -17.43 -12.32 -23.55
C THR A 116 -18.15 -12.94 -22.34
N LEU A 117 -17.46 -13.85 -21.66
CA LEU A 117 -17.90 -14.41 -20.38
C LEU A 117 -17.51 -13.48 -19.23
N VAL A 118 -18.49 -13.03 -18.45
CA VAL A 118 -18.28 -12.25 -17.22
C VAL A 118 -18.56 -13.13 -16.01
N LEU A 119 -17.52 -13.54 -15.30
CA LEU A 119 -17.64 -14.27 -14.04
C LEU A 119 -17.97 -13.27 -12.91
N TYR A 120 -19.02 -13.54 -12.15
CA TYR A 120 -19.38 -12.75 -10.97
C TYR A 120 -19.56 -13.67 -9.76
N ASP A 121 -19.15 -13.17 -8.60
CA ASP A 121 -19.35 -13.79 -7.29
C ASP A 121 -19.64 -12.69 -6.26
N VAL A 122 -20.32 -13.02 -5.16
CA VAL A 122 -20.64 -12.09 -4.07
C VAL A 122 -19.97 -12.55 -2.79
N THR A 123 -18.99 -11.78 -2.33
CA THR A 123 -18.27 -12.03 -1.08
C THR A 123 -18.64 -10.99 -0.02
N THR A 124 -18.88 -11.43 1.22
CA THR A 124 -19.05 -10.54 2.38
C THR A 124 -17.71 -10.38 3.10
N LEU A 125 -17.28 -9.13 3.30
CA LEU A 125 -16.10 -8.81 4.08
C LEU A 125 -16.53 -8.34 5.47
N TYR A 126 -16.27 -9.15 6.49
CA TYR A 126 -16.67 -8.88 7.87
C TYR A 126 -15.53 -8.22 8.66
N PHE A 127 -15.85 -7.15 9.39
CA PHE A 127 -14.95 -6.50 10.33
C PHE A 127 -15.67 -6.18 11.62
N GLU A 128 -14.97 -6.35 12.75
CA GLU A 128 -15.38 -5.79 14.03
C GLU A 128 -14.71 -4.42 14.19
N THR A 129 -15.50 -3.37 14.08
CA THR A 129 -15.03 -1.98 14.23
C THR A 129 -15.99 -1.19 15.10
N ASP A 130 -15.47 -0.20 15.82
CA ASP A 130 -16.26 0.66 16.71
C ASP A 130 -17.36 1.46 15.97
N ALA A 131 -17.21 1.64 14.66
CA ALA A 131 -18.21 2.19 13.78
C ALA A 131 -18.71 1.10 12.82
N GLY A 132 -20.03 0.96 12.69
CA GLY A 132 -20.63 0.10 11.67
C GLY A 132 -20.36 0.63 10.26
N ASP A 133 -20.36 -0.27 9.28
CA ASP A 133 -20.16 0.00 7.86
C ASP A 133 -21.35 0.71 7.18
N GLY A 134 -22.38 1.05 7.96
CA GLY A 134 -23.60 1.70 7.47
C GLY A 134 -24.51 0.77 6.67
N PHE A 135 -24.25 -0.54 6.66
CA PHE A 135 -25.10 -1.52 5.99
C PHE A 135 -26.42 -1.68 6.77
N PRO A 136 -27.58 -1.35 6.19
CA PRO A 136 -28.87 -1.48 6.86
C PRO A 136 -29.28 -2.96 6.91
N GLY A 137 -28.63 -3.72 7.79
CA GLY A 137 -28.83 -5.16 7.93
C GLY A 137 -28.11 -5.78 9.14
N ALA A 138 -27.14 -5.09 9.73
CA ALA A 138 -26.47 -5.54 10.95
C ALA A 138 -27.30 -5.23 12.22
N ARG A 139 -28.50 -5.80 12.35
CA ARG A 139 -29.21 -5.87 13.65
C ARG A 139 -29.07 -7.26 14.27
N ILE A 140 -27.86 -7.79 14.35
CA ILE A 140 -27.60 -9.05 15.07
C ILE A 140 -26.87 -8.82 16.41
N PHE A 141 -26.35 -7.63 16.70
CA PHE A 141 -25.84 -7.32 18.05
C PHE A 141 -26.22 -5.90 18.48
N GLN A 142 -27.07 -5.81 19.50
CA GLN A 142 -27.33 -4.58 20.23
C GLN A 142 -26.11 -4.28 21.13
N GLY A 143 -25.34 -3.26 20.75
CA GLY A 143 -24.48 -2.50 21.64
C GLY A 143 -24.71 -1.03 21.33
N THR A 144 -25.16 -0.26 22.31
CA THR A 144 -25.49 1.16 22.17
C THR A 144 -24.27 1.96 21.71
N ALA A 145 -24.36 2.58 20.53
CA ALA A 145 -23.35 3.50 20.04
C ALA A 145 -23.33 4.78 20.91
N SER A 146 -22.20 5.01 21.60
CA SER A 146 -21.84 6.34 22.10
C SER A 146 -20.37 6.60 21.78
N GLY A 147 -20.13 7.71 21.10
CA GLY A 147 -18.82 8.36 21.09
C GLY A 147 -17.96 8.10 19.85
N ALA A 148 -18.09 8.98 18.86
CA ALA A 148 -17.02 9.24 17.91
C ALA A 148 -15.82 9.86 18.66
N SER A 149 -14.72 9.12 18.82
CA SER A 149 -13.40 9.73 19.09
C SER A 149 -12.23 8.74 19.06
N ASN A 150 -11.24 9.06 18.22
CA ASN A 150 -9.81 8.82 18.41
C ASN A 150 -9.22 7.43 18.12
N TYR A 151 -8.77 7.27 16.88
CA TYR A 151 -7.66 6.38 16.50
C TYR A 151 -6.33 6.90 17.09
N ARG A 152 -6.12 6.74 18.41
CA ARG A 152 -4.76 6.78 18.98
C ARG A 152 -4.71 6.22 20.40
N ARG A 153 -3.73 5.33 20.56
CA ARG A 153 -2.98 4.98 21.80
C ARG A 153 -3.39 3.67 22.47
N VAL A 154 -2.81 2.57 21.99
CA VAL A 154 -2.43 1.46 22.87
C VAL A 154 -1.00 1.05 22.55
N ALA A 155 -0.05 1.71 23.20
CA ALA A 155 1.29 1.18 23.37
C ALA A 155 1.69 1.48 24.82
N HIS A 156 1.80 0.40 25.58
CA HIS A 156 2.42 0.28 26.90
C HIS A 156 1.79 1.01 28.10
N ARG A 157 1.08 0.25 28.93
CA ARG A 157 1.45 0.17 30.36
C ARG A 157 1.01 -1.17 30.96
N ARG A 158 2.00 -1.98 31.35
CA ARG A 158 1.81 -3.14 32.23
C ARG A 158 1.73 -2.68 33.69
N ASP A 159 0.89 -3.39 34.43
CA ASP A 159 0.84 -3.69 35.88
C ASP A 159 1.56 -2.82 36.90
N GLY A 160 0.79 -2.45 37.93
CA GLY A 160 1.25 -1.97 39.24
C GLY A 160 0.06 -1.67 40.16
N THR A 161 -0.15 -2.55 41.14
CA THR A 161 -1.20 -2.60 42.19
C THR A 161 -1.45 -1.29 42.97
N PRO A 162 -2.65 -1.10 43.56
CA PRO A 162 -2.94 0.04 44.42
C PRO A 162 -2.34 -0.16 45.82
N VAL A 163 -1.67 0.87 46.33
CA VAL A 163 -1.37 1.00 47.77
C VAL A 163 -2.15 2.20 48.29
N ASP A 164 -3.09 1.93 49.20
CA ASP A 164 -3.76 2.91 50.03
C ASP A 164 -2.75 3.59 50.95
N GLY A 165 -2.86 4.92 51.09
CA GLY A 165 -2.02 5.68 52.00
C GLY A 165 -2.28 7.18 51.95
N ALA A 166 -3.30 7.64 52.67
CA ALA A 166 -3.33 8.99 53.21
C ALA A 166 -4.01 8.96 54.59
N GLY A 167 -3.22 9.12 55.65
CA GLY A 167 -3.64 10.00 56.75
C GLY A 167 -3.88 11.38 56.14
N ILE A 168 -4.89 12.15 56.55
CA ILE A 168 -5.27 12.54 57.91
C ILE A 168 -6.79 12.65 57.94
#